data_AF-A0A925ZKB3-F1
#
_entry.id   AF-A0A925ZKB3-F1
#
_cell.length_a   1.000
_cell.length_b   1.000
_cell.length_c   1.000
_cell.angle_alpha   90.00
_cell.angle_beta   90.00
_cell.angle_gamma   90.00
#
_symmetry.space_group_name_H-M   'P 1'
#
loop_
_entity.id
_entity.type
_entity.pdbx_description
1 polymer ?
#
loop_
_entity_poly.entity_id
_entity_poly.type
_entity_poly.pdbx_seq_one_letter_code
_entity_poly.pdbx_strand_id
1 'polypeptide(L)'
;MIAAVLALADDKPEVDVSAHISEATTLLFVAIAMLIAFFIVRPELWRRLFFTRIDPRPAALMRIVFGFVVLWTFIDLTRDARFLFTDEGMWLTKMARKNYGGKLTQMWDPEHGFEHWYDIFPVLWGKFTFFHLRSDPAFVYSVYALMLTSLTLMILGVWTRFTTILSWVLVEATYRYSPLFYTGGDTVVRVFMYLGMFCRWGEAYSFDSWRRTRKAILGGAQTMPPLRLIPAWPQRLMMLQLAIIYCATGLLKSGITWINGTALYYSLCLDHFYRMPQQIQVASFMQYIGILPAVTVVVRWWELAFPLVLIGVAVNAYERERKAGLWPQTPAWRRMLSYAMLTAAWICGSIIAGWGAFYYIPDQHVTFMPKARLVPLVTAGCVLVAVLALTLYFGLRRRAPRGFHVLTHWVMGRRFWLVLGFMMHIGIDVGMNVGTFAEVMMAAYLAWPTGEEVDRAWRYLLSRPAAPGEGGRPIRKRKPLRWLLAPIDRLRYRLPGRSYTVHHHPDDDSIRHAALLRAWDLGYRLEYVADRSVAPRRLVVSIEGEKVRHTGAQAGRELLKILPGLWWLRPLRPIPVLGTAAGTLAVMLLRQRP
;
A
#
# COMPACT_ATOMS: atom_id res chain seq x y z
N MET A 1 24.00 21.50 33.12
CA MET A 1 23.58 20.09 32.92
C MET A 1 22.97 19.85 31.53
N ILE A 2 22.07 20.72 31.02
CA ILE A 2 21.52 20.61 29.65
C ILE A 2 22.58 20.91 28.57
N ALA A 3 23.49 21.87 28.80
CA ALA A 3 24.62 22.13 27.89
C ALA A 3 25.65 20.99 27.81
N ALA A 4 25.77 20.18 28.87
CA ALA A 4 26.67 19.01 28.90
C ALA A 4 26.07 17.80 28.17
N VAL A 5 24.73 17.73 28.07
CA VAL A 5 24.03 16.68 27.30
C VAL A 5 24.02 17.02 25.80
N LEU A 6 23.98 18.31 25.44
CA LEU A 6 24.15 18.76 24.05
C LEU A 6 25.60 18.62 23.56
N ALA A 7 26.60 18.80 24.43
CA ALA A 7 28.01 18.60 24.08
C ALA A 7 28.39 17.11 23.86
N LEU A 8 27.57 16.15 24.33
CA LEU A 8 27.81 14.72 24.13
C LEU A 8 27.21 14.17 22.81
N ALA A 9 26.56 15.01 22.01
CA ALA A 9 26.00 14.61 20.72
C ALA A 9 26.99 14.79 19.55
N ASP A 10 28.09 15.53 19.73
CA ASP A 10 28.98 15.96 18.64
C ASP A 10 30.34 15.25 18.54
N ASP A 11 30.73 14.40 19.50
CA ASP A 11 32.05 13.72 19.47
C ASP A 11 31.97 12.25 19.02
N LYS A 12 31.28 11.96 17.90
CA LYS A 12 31.64 10.76 17.16
C LYS A 12 32.74 11.16 16.18
N PRO A 13 33.99 10.67 16.34
CA PRO A 13 35.04 10.97 15.37
C PRO A 13 34.54 10.56 13.98
N GLU A 14 34.71 11.44 13.00
CA GLU A 14 34.37 11.14 11.62
C GLU A 14 35.05 9.82 11.23
N VAL A 15 34.24 8.85 10.83
CA VAL A 15 34.75 7.54 10.44
C VAL A 15 35.29 7.67 9.03
N ASP A 16 36.61 7.79 8.90
CA ASP A 16 37.27 7.87 7.60
C ASP A 16 37.23 6.51 6.89
N VAL A 17 36.32 6.40 5.92
CA VAL A 17 36.14 5.21 5.08
C VAL A 17 36.97 5.25 3.78
N SER A 18 37.78 6.28 3.57
CA SER A 18 38.47 6.54 2.30
C SER A 18 39.35 5.38 1.84
N ALA A 19 39.97 4.66 2.79
CA ALA A 19 40.87 3.55 2.51
C ALA A 19 40.21 2.34 1.81
N HIS A 20 38.88 2.19 1.85
CA HIS A 20 38.17 1.10 1.18
C HIS A 20 36.99 1.57 0.32
N ILE A 21 36.78 2.88 0.16
CA ILE A 21 35.59 3.40 -0.54
C ILE A 21 35.60 3.04 -2.02
N SER A 22 36.78 3.05 -2.65
CA SER A 22 36.97 2.71 -4.06
C SER A 22 36.69 1.22 -4.31
N GLU A 23 37.23 0.37 -3.44
CA GLU A 23 37.06 -1.08 -3.49
C GLU A 23 35.62 -1.48 -3.18
N ALA A 24 34.99 -0.86 -2.17
CA ALA A 24 33.58 -1.07 -1.86
C ALA A 24 32.67 -0.66 -3.02
N THR A 25 32.98 0.47 -3.65
CA THR A 25 32.26 0.94 -4.85
C THR A 25 32.44 -0.02 -6.01
N THR A 26 33.66 -0.51 -6.24
CA THR A 26 33.96 -1.50 -7.29
C THR A 26 33.21 -2.81 -7.04
N LEU A 27 33.26 -3.35 -5.82
CA LEU A 27 32.52 -4.55 -5.45
C LEU A 27 31.01 -4.38 -5.55
N LEU A 28 30.48 -3.19 -5.24
CA LEU A 28 29.07 -2.87 -5.42
C LEU A 28 28.69 -2.92 -6.90
N PHE A 29 29.49 -2.31 -7.79
CA PHE A 29 29.25 -2.39 -9.23
C PHE A 29 29.37 -3.82 -9.75
N VAL A 30 30.34 -4.60 -9.29
CA VAL A 30 30.47 -6.03 -9.61
C VAL A 30 29.23 -6.80 -9.14
N ALA A 31 28.75 -6.57 -7.92
CA ALA A 31 27.54 -7.20 -7.40
C ALA A 31 26.31 -6.86 -8.26
N ILE A 32 26.14 -5.60 -8.64
CA ILE A 32 25.07 -5.14 -9.53
C ILE A 32 25.20 -5.81 -10.91
N ALA A 33 26.40 -5.84 -11.48
CA ALA A 33 26.66 -6.49 -12.76
C ALA A 33 26.33 -8.00 -12.71
N MET A 34 26.68 -8.69 -11.62
CA MET A 34 26.32 -10.10 -11.42
C MET A 34 24.81 -10.31 -11.29
N LEU A 35 24.09 -9.40 -10.61
CA LEU A 35 22.62 -9.44 -10.53
C LEU A 35 21.95 -9.17 -11.88
N ILE A 36 22.50 -8.28 -12.69
CA ILE A 36 22.02 -8.04 -14.07
C ILE A 36 22.31 -9.28 -14.94
N ALA A 37 23.55 -9.81 -14.88
CA ALA A 37 23.96 -11.00 -15.62
C ALA A 37 23.10 -12.21 -15.25
N PHE A 38 22.71 -12.35 -13.98
CA PHE A 38 21.75 -13.37 -13.54
C PHE A 38 20.45 -13.33 -14.35
N PHE A 39 19.88 -12.14 -14.58
CA PHE A 39 18.66 -11.98 -15.36
C PHE A 39 18.87 -12.09 -16.87
N ILE A 40 20.07 -11.79 -17.38
CA ILE A 40 20.46 -12.08 -18.77
C ILE A 40 20.54 -13.60 -19.01
N VAL A 41 21.06 -14.35 -18.04
CA VAL A 41 21.11 -15.83 -18.09
C VAL A 41 19.74 -16.45 -17.83
N ARG A 42 18.87 -15.79 -17.07
CA ARG A 42 17.52 -16.25 -16.68
C ARG A 42 16.40 -15.25 -17.09
N PRO A 43 16.26 -14.91 -18.38
CA PRO A 43 15.25 -13.96 -18.86
C PRO A 43 13.82 -14.43 -18.56
N GLU A 44 13.58 -15.73 -18.44
CA GLU A 44 12.29 -16.26 -18.02
C GLU A 44 11.89 -15.83 -16.60
N LEU A 45 12.87 -15.68 -15.69
CA LEU A 45 12.63 -15.20 -14.33
C LEU A 45 12.41 -13.69 -14.32
N TRP A 46 13.15 -12.93 -15.13
CA TRP A 46 12.93 -11.49 -15.30
C TRP A 46 11.53 -11.20 -15.86
N ARG A 47 11.13 -11.92 -16.91
CA ARG A 47 9.78 -11.83 -17.50
C ARG A 47 8.71 -12.17 -16.47
N ARG A 48 8.93 -13.20 -15.66
CA ARG A 48 8.00 -13.55 -14.57
C ARG A 48 7.94 -12.48 -13.49
N LEU A 49 9.07 -11.89 -13.12
CA LEU A 49 9.20 -10.89 -12.06
C LEU A 49 8.78 -9.47 -12.48
N PHE A 50 8.73 -9.12 -13.76
CA PHE A 50 8.32 -7.76 -14.17
C PHE A 50 7.17 -7.73 -15.17
N PHE A 51 7.10 -8.69 -16.09
CA PHE A 51 6.20 -8.63 -17.25
C PHE A 51 4.96 -9.53 -17.17
N THR A 52 4.74 -10.21 -16.03
CA THR A 52 3.47 -10.92 -15.81
C THR A 52 2.31 -9.95 -15.68
N ARG A 53 1.14 -10.44 -16.10
CA ARG A 53 -0.14 -9.75 -15.97
C ARG A 53 -0.85 -10.24 -14.71
N ILE A 54 -1.32 -9.32 -13.88
CA ILE A 54 -1.98 -9.62 -12.61
C ILE A 54 -3.36 -8.98 -12.54
N ASP A 55 -4.16 -9.46 -11.59
CA ASP A 55 -5.50 -8.94 -11.30
C ASP A 55 -5.44 -7.46 -10.89
N PRO A 56 -6.30 -6.59 -11.46
CA PRO A 56 -6.28 -5.16 -11.17
C PRO A 56 -6.95 -4.75 -9.84
N ARG A 57 -7.69 -5.64 -9.16
CA ARG A 57 -8.46 -5.29 -7.95
C ARG A 57 -7.62 -4.75 -6.80
N PRO A 58 -6.44 -5.31 -6.45
CA PRO A 58 -5.57 -4.74 -5.41
C PRO A 58 -5.13 -3.31 -5.75
N ALA A 59 -4.68 -3.07 -6.99
CA ALA A 59 -4.32 -1.75 -7.48
C ALA A 59 -5.49 -0.76 -7.41
N ALA A 60 -6.69 -1.18 -7.79
CA ALA A 60 -7.87 -0.33 -7.74
C ALA A 60 -8.27 0.05 -6.31
N LEU A 61 -8.20 -0.90 -5.36
CA LEU A 61 -8.40 -0.59 -3.94
C LEU A 61 -7.35 0.39 -3.43
N MET A 62 -6.08 0.16 -3.80
CA MET A 62 -4.99 1.05 -3.46
C MET A 62 -5.26 2.47 -3.99
N ARG A 63 -5.65 2.63 -5.26
CA ARG A 63 -6.02 3.93 -5.83
C ARG A 63 -7.08 4.65 -4.99
N ILE A 64 -8.12 3.93 -4.56
CA ILE A 64 -9.23 4.51 -3.79
C ILE A 64 -8.76 4.92 -2.40
N VAL A 65 -8.16 4.00 -1.64
CA VAL A 65 -7.79 4.22 -0.24
C VAL A 65 -6.63 5.20 -0.15
N PHE A 66 -5.57 4.98 -0.91
CA PHE A 66 -4.42 5.88 -0.96
C PHE A 66 -4.82 7.26 -1.50
N GLY A 67 -5.62 7.31 -2.56
CA GLY A 67 -6.12 8.58 -3.11
C GLY A 67 -6.97 9.34 -2.09
N PHE A 68 -7.80 8.64 -1.30
CA PHE A 68 -8.58 9.26 -0.23
C PHE A 68 -7.70 9.83 0.87
N VAL A 69 -6.65 9.14 1.30
CA VAL A 69 -5.67 9.66 2.27
C VAL A 69 -5.01 10.95 1.74
N VAL A 70 -4.57 10.96 0.49
CA VAL A 70 -3.98 12.15 -0.14
C VAL A 70 -4.99 13.28 -0.26
N LEU A 71 -6.22 12.99 -0.72
CA LEU A 71 -7.29 13.98 -0.81
C LEU A 71 -7.60 14.58 0.57
N TRP A 72 -7.73 13.74 1.59
CA TRP A 72 -8.01 14.18 2.95
C TRP A 72 -6.89 15.06 3.50
N THR A 73 -5.63 14.68 3.26
CA THR A 73 -4.44 15.49 3.61
C THR A 73 -4.58 16.91 3.08
N PHE A 74 -4.88 17.05 1.78
CA PHE A 74 -5.01 18.37 1.17
C PHE A 74 -6.33 19.06 1.54
N ILE A 75 -7.40 18.34 1.87
CA ILE A 75 -8.60 18.99 2.43
C ILE A 75 -8.27 19.61 3.79
N ASP A 76 -7.55 18.91 4.66
CA ASP A 76 -7.17 19.44 5.98
C ASP A 76 -6.28 20.68 5.86
N LEU A 77 -5.29 20.64 4.97
CA LEU A 77 -4.40 21.76 4.67
C LEU A 77 -5.10 22.98 4.02
N THR A 78 -6.38 22.89 3.61
CA THR A 78 -7.10 24.07 3.08
C THR A 78 -7.19 25.21 4.09
N ARG A 79 -7.24 24.88 5.39
CA ARG A 79 -7.31 25.85 6.48
C ARG A 79 -6.06 26.72 6.54
N ASP A 80 -4.91 26.11 6.29
CA ASP A 80 -3.60 26.76 6.33
C ASP A 80 -3.10 27.13 4.93
N ALA A 81 -3.86 26.88 3.87
CA ALA A 81 -3.41 27.04 2.50
C ALA A 81 -3.02 28.49 2.17
N ARG A 82 -3.74 29.49 2.73
CA ARG A 82 -3.37 30.90 2.59
C ARG A 82 -1.99 31.17 3.18
N PHE A 83 -1.74 30.64 4.37
CA PHE A 83 -0.48 30.85 5.07
C PHE A 83 0.69 30.06 4.44
N LEU A 84 0.45 28.84 3.96
CA LEU A 84 1.49 27.95 3.47
C LEU A 84 1.84 28.12 1.99
N PHE A 85 0.85 28.48 1.15
CA PHE A 85 0.97 28.36 -0.31
C PHE A 85 0.83 29.67 -1.07
N THR A 86 0.43 30.78 -0.43
CA THR A 86 0.31 32.08 -1.10
C THR A 86 1.45 33.02 -0.74
N ASP A 87 1.59 34.09 -1.52
CA ASP A 87 2.50 35.20 -1.27
C ASP A 87 2.04 36.17 -0.17
N GLU A 88 0.86 35.97 0.40
CA GLU A 88 0.37 36.68 1.59
C GLU A 88 0.74 35.94 2.90
N GLY A 89 1.24 34.71 2.77
CA GLY A 89 1.56 33.83 3.88
C GLY A 89 3.02 33.94 4.32
N MET A 90 3.62 32.78 4.55
CA MET A 90 4.96 32.69 5.11
C MET A 90 6.07 33.12 4.13
N TRP A 91 5.86 32.90 2.83
CA TRP A 91 6.85 33.18 1.80
C TRP A 91 6.24 34.07 0.72
N LEU A 92 6.85 35.24 0.50
CA LEU A 92 6.62 35.97 -0.75
C LEU A 92 7.10 35.10 -1.93
N THR A 93 6.47 35.21 -3.11
CA THR A 93 6.83 34.44 -4.32
C THR A 93 8.34 34.50 -4.61
N LYS A 94 8.93 35.70 -4.49
CA LYS A 94 10.37 35.93 -4.71
C LYS A 94 11.23 35.20 -3.68
N MET A 95 10.80 35.14 -2.41
CA MET A 95 11.50 34.44 -1.34
C MET A 95 11.42 32.92 -1.53
N ALA A 96 10.23 32.39 -1.81
CA ALA A 96 10.04 30.97 -2.11
C ALA A 96 10.91 30.54 -3.30
N ARG A 97 10.89 31.31 -4.40
CA ARG A 97 11.75 31.07 -5.56
C ARG A 97 13.23 31.09 -5.18
N LYS A 98 13.69 32.08 -4.42
CA LYS A 98 15.09 32.20 -4.00
C LYS A 98 15.55 30.99 -3.17
N ASN A 99 14.72 30.54 -2.22
CA ASN A 99 15.09 29.47 -1.29
C ASN A 99 14.88 28.06 -1.86
N TYR A 100 13.84 27.87 -2.68
CA TYR A 100 13.36 26.54 -3.10
C TYR A 100 13.24 26.36 -4.62
N GLY A 101 13.49 27.40 -5.42
CA GLY A 101 13.33 27.39 -6.89
C GLY A 101 14.34 26.55 -7.66
N GLY A 102 15.44 26.12 -7.04
CA GLY A 102 16.49 25.35 -7.71
C GLY A 102 17.03 26.09 -8.94
N LYS A 103 17.15 25.43 -10.08
CA LYS A 103 17.67 26.03 -11.33
C LYS A 103 16.84 27.21 -11.85
N LEU A 104 15.58 27.34 -11.43
CA LEU A 104 14.73 28.47 -11.81
C LEU A 104 15.32 29.82 -11.34
N THR A 105 16.13 29.84 -10.28
CA THR A 105 16.74 31.08 -9.77
C THR A 105 17.82 31.63 -10.70
N GLN A 106 18.44 30.77 -11.52
CA GLN A 106 19.56 31.12 -12.39
C GLN A 106 19.15 31.23 -13.86
N MET A 107 18.12 30.49 -14.26
CA MET A 107 17.74 30.31 -15.66
C MET A 107 16.49 31.09 -16.07
N TRP A 108 15.78 31.71 -15.13
CA TRP A 108 14.55 32.44 -15.41
C TRP A 108 14.49 33.77 -14.65
N ASP A 109 14.20 34.83 -15.38
CA ASP A 109 14.03 36.18 -14.87
C ASP A 109 12.54 36.63 -14.97
N PRO A 110 11.99 37.34 -13.97
CA PRO A 110 10.61 37.82 -14.04
C PRO A 110 10.31 38.82 -15.17
N GLU A 111 11.30 39.60 -15.60
CA GLU A 111 11.13 40.63 -16.62
C GLU A 111 11.39 40.05 -18.02
N HIS A 112 12.40 39.19 -18.15
CA HIS A 112 12.89 38.69 -19.45
C HIS A 112 12.54 37.23 -19.73
N GLY A 113 12.07 36.47 -18.75
CA GLY A 113 11.73 35.06 -18.90
C GLY A 113 12.96 34.14 -18.98
N PHE A 114 12.88 33.10 -19.81
CA PHE A 114 14.02 32.23 -20.11
C PHE A 114 14.87 32.85 -21.22
N GLU A 115 16.20 32.80 -21.08
CA GLU A 115 17.12 33.27 -22.11
C GLU A 115 17.05 32.39 -23.37
N HIS A 116 16.96 31.07 -23.18
CA HIS A 116 16.80 30.10 -24.25
C HIS A 116 15.58 29.20 -24.05
N TRP A 117 14.92 28.82 -25.15
CA TRP A 117 13.73 27.96 -25.10
C TRP A 117 14.00 26.58 -24.46
N TYR A 118 15.26 26.12 -24.47
CA TYR A 118 15.66 24.83 -23.90
C TYR A 118 16.01 24.91 -22.40
N ASP A 119 16.14 26.09 -21.81
CA ASP A 119 16.43 26.26 -20.38
C ASP A 119 15.29 25.75 -19.48
N ILE A 120 14.09 25.61 -20.06
CA ILE A 120 12.95 24.97 -19.40
C ILE A 120 13.24 23.50 -19.04
N PHE A 121 14.03 22.76 -19.83
CA PHE A 121 14.25 21.33 -19.56
C PHE A 121 15.10 21.08 -18.32
N PRO A 122 16.26 21.76 -18.13
CA PRO A 122 17.00 21.69 -16.87
C PRO A 122 16.16 22.12 -15.67
N VAL A 123 15.31 23.14 -15.81
CA VAL A 123 14.42 23.60 -14.75
C VAL A 123 13.39 22.54 -14.37
N LEU A 124 12.70 21.95 -15.36
CA LEU A 124 11.71 20.90 -15.14
C LEU A 124 12.30 19.62 -14.54
N TRP A 125 13.56 19.30 -14.87
CA TRP A 125 14.29 18.18 -14.27
C TRP A 125 14.61 18.41 -12.77
N GLY A 126 14.64 19.67 -12.34
CA GLY A 126 14.90 20.06 -10.96
C GLY A 126 13.65 20.12 -10.08
N LYS A 127 13.67 21.05 -9.11
CA LYS A 127 12.58 21.30 -8.14
C LYS A 127 11.53 22.28 -8.68
N PHE A 128 11.22 22.21 -9.96
CA PHE A 128 10.24 23.14 -10.56
C PHE A 128 8.85 23.00 -9.93
N THR A 129 8.22 24.14 -9.69
CA THR A 129 6.79 24.32 -9.42
C THR A 129 6.36 25.66 -9.99
N PHE A 130 5.16 25.71 -10.57
CA PHE A 130 4.60 26.94 -11.12
C PHE A 130 4.28 27.98 -10.03
N PHE A 131 4.18 27.58 -8.76
CA PHE A 131 4.00 28.51 -7.64
C PHE A 131 5.22 29.44 -7.41
N HIS A 132 6.41 29.09 -7.90
CA HIS A 132 7.57 30.00 -7.86
C HIS A 132 7.53 31.11 -8.92
N LEU A 133 6.61 31.00 -9.89
CA LEU A 133 6.36 32.02 -10.90
C LEU A 133 5.28 32.99 -10.42
N ARG A 134 4.20 32.44 -9.85
CA ARG A 134 3.02 33.19 -9.40
C ARG A 134 2.36 32.45 -8.23
N SER A 135 2.05 33.15 -7.14
CA SER A 135 1.45 32.57 -5.93
C SER A 135 0.46 33.51 -5.23
N ASP A 136 -0.20 34.40 -5.97
CA ASP A 136 -1.32 35.18 -5.43
C ASP A 136 -2.48 34.26 -5.03
N PRO A 137 -3.31 34.64 -4.04
CA PRO A 137 -4.36 33.77 -3.51
C PRO A 137 -5.29 33.21 -4.59
N ALA A 138 -5.74 34.03 -5.55
CA ALA A 138 -6.66 33.59 -6.60
C ALA A 138 -6.05 32.47 -7.46
N PHE A 139 -4.79 32.61 -7.86
CA PHE A 139 -4.07 31.58 -8.60
C PHE A 139 -3.89 30.31 -7.78
N VAL A 140 -3.42 30.44 -6.53
CA VAL A 140 -3.16 29.30 -5.65
C VAL A 140 -4.44 28.50 -5.39
N TYR A 141 -5.53 29.15 -5.00
CA TYR A 141 -6.80 28.47 -4.76
C TYR A 141 -7.40 27.84 -6.03
N SER A 142 -7.18 28.43 -7.20
CA SER A 142 -7.61 27.83 -8.48
C SER A 142 -6.87 26.52 -8.76
N VAL A 143 -5.55 26.51 -8.61
CA VAL A 143 -4.74 25.28 -8.74
C VAL A 143 -5.13 24.27 -7.66
N TYR A 144 -5.34 24.72 -6.44
CA TYR A 144 -5.73 23.87 -5.31
C TYR A 144 -7.09 23.19 -5.56
N ALA A 145 -8.08 23.94 -6.03
CA ALA A 145 -9.38 23.40 -6.42
C ALA A 145 -9.26 22.39 -7.57
N LEU A 146 -8.40 22.67 -8.56
CA LEU A 146 -8.10 21.74 -9.64
C LEU A 146 -7.43 20.45 -9.12
N MET A 147 -6.54 20.56 -8.13
CA MET A 147 -5.88 19.42 -7.48
C MET A 147 -6.90 18.54 -6.76
N LEU A 148 -7.75 19.11 -5.90
CA LEU A 148 -8.80 18.38 -5.19
C LEU A 148 -9.77 17.70 -6.15
N THR A 149 -10.14 18.40 -7.24
CA THR A 149 -10.99 17.86 -8.30
C THR A 149 -10.31 16.69 -9.02
N SER A 150 -9.04 16.85 -9.42
CA SER A 150 -8.26 15.80 -10.08
C SER A 150 -8.11 14.56 -9.18
N LEU A 151 -7.81 14.74 -7.88
CA LEU A 151 -7.74 13.65 -6.90
C LEU A 151 -9.08 12.93 -6.76
N THR A 152 -10.18 13.68 -6.69
CA THR A 152 -11.53 13.11 -6.64
C THR A 152 -11.85 12.28 -7.89
N LEU A 153 -11.57 12.82 -9.08
CA LEU A 153 -11.77 12.10 -10.34
C LEU A 153 -10.86 10.87 -10.45
N MET A 154 -9.62 10.94 -9.95
CA MET A 154 -8.70 9.81 -9.86
C MET A 154 -9.27 8.72 -8.95
N ILE A 155 -9.74 9.06 -7.75
CA ILE A 155 -10.35 8.13 -6.79
C ILE A 155 -11.58 7.43 -7.38
N LEU A 156 -12.44 8.17 -8.09
CA LEU A 156 -13.61 7.63 -8.79
C LEU A 156 -13.22 6.83 -10.04
N GLY A 157 -12.02 7.06 -10.58
CA GLY A 157 -11.54 6.40 -11.78
C GLY A 157 -12.16 6.92 -13.07
N VAL A 158 -12.29 8.23 -13.17
CA VAL A 158 -12.70 8.95 -14.38
C VAL A 158 -11.44 9.43 -15.09
N TRP A 159 -11.26 9.05 -16.36
CA TRP A 159 -10.05 9.34 -17.13
C TRP A 159 -8.78 8.99 -16.36
N THR A 160 -8.78 7.81 -15.73
CA THR A 160 -7.90 7.45 -14.61
C THR A 160 -6.43 7.73 -14.89
N ARG A 161 -5.94 7.48 -16.12
CA ARG A 161 -4.54 7.75 -16.48
C ARG A 161 -4.22 9.24 -16.42
N PHE A 162 -5.05 10.06 -17.06
CA PHE A 162 -4.88 11.51 -17.10
C PHE A 162 -5.00 12.10 -15.70
N THR A 163 -6.05 11.76 -14.96
CA THR A 163 -6.28 12.27 -13.60
C THR A 163 -5.25 11.79 -12.59
N THR A 164 -4.64 10.61 -12.79
CA THR A 164 -3.50 10.17 -11.96
C THR A 164 -2.27 11.05 -12.19
N ILE A 165 -1.91 11.30 -13.46
CA ILE A 165 -0.76 12.14 -13.82
C ILE A 165 -1.00 13.59 -13.35
N LEU A 166 -2.17 14.15 -13.65
CA LEU A 166 -2.53 15.50 -13.25
C LEU A 166 -2.51 15.66 -11.73
N SER A 167 -3.08 14.71 -10.98
CA SER A 167 -3.02 14.75 -9.52
C SER A 167 -1.59 14.71 -9.00
N TRP A 168 -0.72 13.87 -9.59
CA TRP A 168 0.68 13.83 -9.18
C TRP A 168 1.39 15.15 -9.43
N VAL A 169 1.23 15.75 -10.62
CA VAL A 169 1.83 17.05 -10.95
C VAL A 169 1.39 18.14 -9.97
N LEU A 170 0.09 18.22 -9.69
CA LEU A 170 -0.47 19.27 -8.82
C LEU A 170 -0.08 19.07 -7.35
N VAL A 171 -0.11 17.84 -6.85
CA VAL A 171 0.35 17.50 -5.50
C VAL A 171 1.84 17.79 -5.34
N GLU A 172 2.66 17.37 -6.32
CA GLU A 172 4.10 17.62 -6.34
C GLU A 172 4.42 19.12 -6.40
N ALA A 173 3.67 19.89 -7.20
CA ALA A 173 3.84 21.34 -7.30
C ALA A 173 3.59 22.03 -5.95
N THR A 174 2.55 21.62 -5.22
CA THR A 174 2.23 22.13 -3.88
C THR A 174 3.31 21.79 -2.85
N TYR A 175 3.79 20.54 -2.81
CA TYR A 175 4.87 20.14 -1.91
C TYR A 175 6.19 20.89 -2.16
N ARG A 176 6.48 21.23 -3.42
CA ARG A 176 7.73 21.90 -3.79
C ARG A 176 7.75 23.40 -3.45
N TYR A 177 6.59 24.03 -3.28
CA TYR A 177 6.52 25.46 -2.98
C TYR A 177 7.01 25.78 -1.55
N SER A 178 6.52 25.04 -0.56
CA SER A 178 6.88 25.23 0.85
C SER A 178 7.15 23.88 1.51
N PRO A 179 8.41 23.44 1.63
CA PRO A 179 8.75 22.14 2.21
C PRO A 179 8.65 22.10 3.76
N LEU A 180 8.08 23.12 4.41
CA LEU A 180 8.10 23.24 5.87
C LEU A 180 7.16 22.28 6.60
N PHE A 181 6.00 21.99 6.03
CA PHE A 181 5.06 21.02 6.59
C PHE A 181 5.40 19.58 6.20
N TYR A 182 6.55 19.38 5.53
CA TYR A 182 6.94 18.11 4.94
C TYR A 182 7.34 17.09 6.00
N THR A 183 6.71 15.92 5.94
CA THR A 183 7.00 14.78 6.80
C THR A 183 7.51 13.60 5.97
N GLY A 184 7.97 12.54 6.65
CA GLY A 184 8.30 11.28 5.99
C GLY A 184 7.12 10.70 5.19
N GLY A 185 5.88 10.93 5.62
CA GLY A 185 4.66 10.44 4.95
C GLY A 185 4.49 11.04 3.56
N ASP A 186 4.81 12.32 3.40
CA ASP A 186 4.70 13.02 2.13
C ASP A 186 5.71 12.51 1.10
N THR A 187 6.86 12.01 1.55
CA THR A 187 7.82 11.29 0.68
C THR A 187 7.17 10.02 0.10
N VAL A 188 6.45 9.27 0.94
CA VAL A 188 5.73 8.09 0.51
C VAL A 188 4.63 8.46 -0.47
N VAL A 189 3.87 9.54 -0.21
CA VAL A 189 2.84 10.06 -1.13
C VAL A 189 3.42 10.28 -2.52
N ARG A 190 4.49 11.07 -2.61
CA ARG A 190 5.13 11.45 -3.88
C ARG A 190 5.62 10.24 -4.68
N VAL A 191 6.30 9.31 -4.01
CA VAL A 191 6.85 8.10 -4.66
C VAL A 191 5.75 7.16 -5.12
N PHE A 192 4.73 6.93 -4.29
CA PHE A 192 3.66 5.98 -4.62
C PHE A 192 2.67 6.53 -5.64
N MET A 193 2.39 7.84 -5.64
CA MET A 193 1.63 8.48 -6.73
C MET A 193 2.41 8.39 -8.05
N TYR A 194 3.73 8.61 -8.02
CA TYR A 194 4.58 8.45 -9.20
C TYR A 194 4.48 7.02 -9.78
N LEU A 195 4.65 6.00 -8.94
CA LEU A 195 4.46 4.60 -9.34
C LEU A 195 3.02 4.30 -9.80
N GLY A 196 2.03 4.99 -9.21
CA GLY A 196 0.61 4.90 -9.56
C GLY A 196 0.32 5.25 -11.03
N MET A 197 1.06 6.21 -11.61
CA MET A 197 0.95 6.58 -13.03
C MET A 197 1.16 5.39 -13.96
N PHE A 198 1.98 4.42 -13.57
CA PHE A 198 2.31 3.25 -14.36
C PHE A 198 1.45 2.00 -14.05
N CYS A 199 0.75 1.99 -12.91
CA CYS A 199 0.03 0.82 -12.39
C CYS A 199 -1.20 0.41 -13.22
N ARG A 200 -1.75 1.31 -14.05
CA ARG A 200 -3.07 1.14 -14.70
C ARG A 200 -4.16 0.76 -13.69
N TRP A 201 -4.12 1.34 -12.50
CA TRP A 201 -5.03 1.07 -11.39
C TRP A 201 -6.50 1.51 -11.60
N GLY A 202 -6.87 1.89 -12.83
CA GLY A 202 -8.25 2.14 -13.26
C GLY A 202 -8.90 0.97 -14.00
N GLU A 203 -8.28 -0.21 -14.04
CA GLU A 203 -8.85 -1.39 -14.73
C GLU A 203 -9.90 -2.16 -13.90
N ALA A 204 -10.06 -1.83 -12.61
CA ALA A 204 -11.14 -2.30 -11.73
C ALA A 204 -11.63 -1.15 -10.83
N TYR A 205 -12.81 -1.35 -10.21
CA TYR A 205 -13.47 -0.41 -9.28
C TYR A 205 -13.43 1.06 -9.75
N SER A 206 -13.66 1.30 -11.04
CA SER A 206 -13.51 2.61 -11.67
C SER A 206 -14.67 2.89 -12.62
N PHE A 207 -14.98 4.17 -12.80
CA PHE A 207 -15.94 4.58 -13.83
C PHE A 207 -15.49 4.16 -15.23
N ASP A 208 -14.19 4.23 -15.53
CA ASP A 208 -13.62 3.79 -16.81
C ASP A 208 -13.80 2.28 -17.08
N SER A 209 -13.64 1.43 -16.06
CA SER A 209 -13.87 -0.02 -16.16
C SER A 209 -15.35 -0.32 -16.29
N TRP A 210 -16.19 0.30 -15.45
CA TRP A 210 -17.64 0.17 -15.51
C TRP A 210 -18.19 0.58 -16.88
N ARG A 211 -17.78 1.72 -17.44
CA ARG A 211 -18.22 2.20 -18.77
C ARG A 211 -17.87 1.21 -19.87
N ARG A 212 -16.69 0.59 -19.83
CA ARG A 212 -16.27 -0.43 -20.80
C ARG A 212 -17.07 -1.72 -20.67
N THR A 213 -17.22 -2.23 -19.45
CA THR A 213 -18.01 -3.44 -19.18
C THR A 213 -19.47 -3.21 -19.59
N ARG A 214 -20.05 -2.06 -19.25
CA ARG A 214 -21.39 -1.65 -19.68
C ARG A 214 -21.52 -1.63 -21.21
N LYS A 215 -20.57 -1.00 -21.91
CA LYS A 215 -20.59 -0.94 -23.39
C LYS A 215 -20.56 -2.34 -24.00
N ALA A 216 -19.75 -3.24 -23.46
CA ALA A 216 -19.67 -4.63 -23.93
C ALA A 216 -20.96 -5.42 -23.67
N ILE A 217 -21.53 -5.32 -22.45
CA ILE A 217 -22.80 -6.00 -22.11
C ILE A 217 -23.94 -5.53 -23.00
N LEU A 218 -24.14 -4.22 -23.12
CA LEU A 218 -25.21 -3.66 -23.96
C LEU A 218 -24.98 -3.93 -25.45
N GLY A 219 -23.72 -4.07 -25.86
CA GLY A 219 -23.31 -4.47 -27.21
C GLY A 219 -23.52 -5.96 -27.54
N GLY A 220 -24.07 -6.76 -26.62
CA GLY A 220 -24.40 -8.17 -26.87
C GLY A 220 -23.32 -9.18 -26.44
N ALA A 221 -22.49 -8.85 -25.46
CA ALA A 221 -21.56 -9.82 -24.88
C ALA A 221 -22.32 -11.01 -24.26
N GLN A 222 -21.97 -12.23 -24.69
CA GLN A 222 -22.59 -13.48 -24.24
C GLN A 222 -22.17 -13.88 -22.81
N THR A 223 -20.98 -13.44 -22.39
CA THR A 223 -20.44 -13.70 -21.05
C THR A 223 -20.03 -12.40 -20.40
N MET A 224 -19.98 -12.39 -19.06
CA MET A 224 -19.50 -11.23 -18.31
C MET A 224 -18.07 -10.87 -18.75
N PRO A 225 -17.84 -9.64 -19.26
CA PRO A 225 -16.51 -9.24 -19.71
C PRO A 225 -15.51 -9.31 -18.55
N PRO A 226 -14.38 -10.04 -18.70
CA PRO A 226 -13.40 -10.14 -17.62
C PRO A 226 -12.67 -8.80 -17.42
N LEU A 227 -12.18 -8.58 -16.21
CA LEU A 227 -11.31 -7.43 -15.91
C LEU A 227 -10.01 -7.53 -16.71
N ARG A 228 -9.53 -6.40 -17.25
CA ARG A 228 -8.27 -6.38 -17.99
C ARG A 228 -7.09 -6.46 -17.01
N LEU A 229 -6.24 -7.44 -17.22
CA LEU A 229 -5.05 -7.61 -16.40
C LEU A 229 -4.03 -6.48 -16.60
N ILE A 230 -3.38 -6.08 -15.51
CA ILE A 230 -2.40 -4.99 -15.47
C ILE A 230 -0.96 -5.53 -15.39
N PRO A 231 0.05 -4.78 -15.85
CA PRO A 231 1.45 -5.17 -15.64
C PRO A 231 1.79 -5.23 -14.15
N ALA A 232 2.55 -6.24 -13.74
CA ALA A 232 2.88 -6.45 -12.33
C ALA A 232 4.01 -5.56 -11.79
N TRP A 233 4.90 -5.06 -12.66
CA TRP A 233 6.09 -4.32 -12.24
C TRP A 233 5.80 -3.10 -11.34
N PRO A 234 4.78 -2.26 -11.56
CA PRO A 234 4.58 -1.06 -10.71
C PRO A 234 4.23 -1.45 -9.28
N GLN A 235 3.35 -2.45 -9.09
CA GLN A 235 3.03 -2.98 -7.76
C GLN A 235 4.23 -3.64 -7.11
N ARG A 236 5.04 -4.39 -7.87
CA ARG A 236 6.26 -5.01 -7.33
C ARG A 236 7.30 -3.98 -6.90
N LEU A 237 7.42 -2.86 -7.62
CA LEU A 237 8.23 -1.73 -7.17
C LEU A 237 7.65 -1.06 -5.93
N MET A 238 6.32 -0.94 -5.79
CA MET A 238 5.69 -0.46 -4.56
C MET A 238 5.99 -1.40 -3.37
N MET A 239 5.92 -2.71 -3.57
CA MET A 239 6.28 -3.71 -2.55
C MET A 239 7.76 -3.62 -2.18
N LEU A 240 8.64 -3.51 -3.17
CA LEU A 240 10.08 -3.32 -2.96
C LEU A 240 10.35 -2.03 -2.19
N GLN A 241 9.67 -0.96 -2.57
CA GLN A 241 9.89 0.35 -1.96
C GLN A 241 9.42 0.39 -0.51
N LEU A 242 8.33 -0.29 -0.19
CA LEU A 242 7.91 -0.49 1.19
C LEU A 242 8.96 -1.27 2.00
N ALA A 243 9.57 -2.31 1.40
CA ALA A 243 10.63 -3.06 2.06
C ALA A 243 11.92 -2.25 2.26
N ILE A 244 12.26 -1.38 1.30
CA ILE A 244 13.39 -0.45 1.42
C ILE A 244 13.14 0.56 2.54
N ILE A 245 11.94 1.16 2.59
CA ILE A 245 11.56 2.12 3.64
C ILE A 245 11.73 1.47 5.02
N TYR A 246 11.12 0.31 5.26
CA TYR A 246 11.23 -0.36 6.57
C TYR A 246 12.65 -0.81 6.90
N CYS A 247 13.37 -1.40 5.94
CA CYS A 247 14.75 -1.82 6.20
C CYS A 247 15.65 -0.63 6.55
N ALA A 248 15.55 0.46 5.79
CA ALA A 248 16.30 1.68 6.02
C ALA A 248 15.95 2.30 7.39
N THR A 249 14.67 2.39 7.75
CA THR A 249 14.27 2.92 9.07
C THR A 249 14.73 2.00 10.19
N GLY A 250 14.68 0.68 10.02
CA GLY A 250 15.16 -0.29 11.01
C GLY A 250 16.67 -0.20 11.24
N LEU A 251 17.46 0.04 10.18
CA LEU A 251 18.90 0.27 10.28
C LEU A 251 19.24 1.57 11.04
N LEU A 252 18.46 2.63 10.83
CA LEU A 252 18.63 3.91 11.52
C LEU A 252 18.22 3.86 13.01
N LYS A 253 17.46 2.84 13.43
CA LYS A 253 17.05 2.60 14.83
C LYS A 253 18.15 1.90 15.65
N SER A 254 19.38 2.44 15.62
CA SER A 254 20.57 1.87 16.26
C SER A 254 21.05 2.60 17.52
N GLY A 255 20.43 3.74 17.86
CA GLY A 255 20.79 4.53 19.04
C GLY A 255 20.54 3.82 20.39
N ILE A 256 21.18 4.32 21.45
CA ILE A 256 21.12 3.72 22.80
C ILE A 256 19.68 3.55 23.32
N THR A 257 18.80 4.50 23.00
CA THR A 257 17.37 4.48 23.37
C THR A 257 16.60 3.33 22.70
N TRP A 258 17.03 2.88 21.52
CA TRP A 258 16.45 1.71 20.87
C TRP A 258 16.97 0.41 21.46
N ILE A 259 18.22 0.40 21.92
CA ILE A 259 18.87 -0.79 22.52
C ILE A 259 18.32 -1.05 23.92
N ASN A 260 18.18 -0.02 24.75
CA ASN A 260 17.67 -0.14 26.12
C ASN A 260 16.13 -0.13 26.20
N GLY A 261 15.42 0.00 25.08
CA GLY A 261 13.96 -0.07 25.00
C GLY A 261 13.21 1.19 25.43
N THR A 262 13.86 2.34 25.56
CA THR A 262 13.21 3.60 26.00
C THR A 262 12.79 4.51 24.84
N ALA A 263 13.13 4.18 23.59
CA ALA A 263 12.87 5.05 22.43
C ALA A 263 11.39 5.41 22.27
N LEU A 264 10.49 4.42 22.28
CA LEU A 264 9.05 4.69 22.13
C LEU A 264 8.48 5.47 23.31
N TYR A 265 8.97 5.24 24.54
CA TYR A 265 8.58 6.04 25.69
C TYR A 265 8.91 7.51 25.48
N TYR A 266 10.14 7.83 25.08
CA TYR A 266 10.49 9.21 24.78
C TYR A 266 9.66 9.80 23.64
N SER A 267 9.47 9.06 22.55
CA SER A 267 8.64 9.54 21.43
C SER A 267 7.19 9.83 21.84
N LEU A 268 6.59 9.01 22.71
CA LEU A 268 5.22 9.20 23.18
C LEU A 268 5.08 10.27 24.28
N CYS A 269 6.19 10.73 24.85
CA CYS A 269 6.22 11.81 25.83
C CYS A 269 6.60 13.17 25.24
N LEU A 270 7.01 13.22 23.96
CA LEU A 270 7.28 14.48 23.26
C LEU A 270 5.98 15.19 22.90
N ASP A 271 5.91 16.47 23.21
CA ASP A 271 4.76 17.36 23.01
C ASP A 271 4.28 17.44 21.57
N HIS A 272 5.21 17.46 20.63
CA HIS A 272 4.90 17.46 19.21
C HIS A 272 4.33 16.12 18.71
N PHE A 273 4.62 15.00 19.39
CA PHE A 273 4.27 13.66 18.92
C PHE A 273 3.13 12.99 19.66
N TYR A 274 2.79 13.33 20.89
CA TYR A 274 1.59 12.74 21.50
C TYR A 274 0.34 13.30 20.83
N ARG A 275 -0.73 12.49 20.75
CA ARG A 275 -2.03 12.93 20.24
C ARG A 275 -2.90 13.55 21.32
N MET A 276 -2.78 13.07 22.57
CA MET A 276 -3.51 13.55 23.74
C MET A 276 -2.56 13.63 24.95
N PRO A 277 -2.55 14.73 25.74
CA PRO A 277 -1.61 14.88 26.87
C PRO A 277 -1.67 13.75 27.90
N GLN A 278 -2.84 13.15 28.13
CA GLN A 278 -3.04 12.04 29.05
C GLN A 278 -2.29 10.76 28.63
N GLN A 279 -1.86 10.66 27.37
CA GLN A 279 -1.06 9.53 26.88
C GLN A 279 0.30 9.42 27.57
N ILE A 280 0.83 10.51 28.13
CA ILE A 280 2.09 10.48 28.88
C ILE A 280 1.97 9.52 30.07
N GLN A 281 0.86 9.54 30.80
CA GLN A 281 0.64 8.65 31.95
C GLN A 281 0.55 7.19 31.50
N VAL A 282 -0.13 6.94 30.38
CA VAL A 282 -0.25 5.60 29.78
C VAL A 282 1.12 5.12 29.29
N ALA A 283 1.91 5.97 28.64
CA ALA A 283 3.25 5.65 28.18
C ALA A 283 4.19 5.33 29.36
N SER A 284 4.16 6.12 30.43
CA SER A 284 4.89 5.84 31.67
C SER A 284 4.50 4.51 32.29
N PHE A 285 3.20 4.23 32.38
CA PHE A 285 2.71 2.94 32.88
C PHE A 285 3.18 1.77 32.00
N MET A 286 3.02 1.88 30.67
CA MET A 286 3.42 0.85 29.70
C MET A 286 4.94 0.65 29.65
N GLN A 287 5.73 1.70 29.90
CA GLN A 287 7.17 1.61 30.08
C GLN A 287 7.52 0.82 31.35
N TYR A 288 6.87 1.17 32.47
CA TYR A 288 7.10 0.53 33.77
C TYR A 288 6.79 -0.98 33.76
N ILE A 289 5.67 -1.39 33.16
CA ILE A 289 5.29 -2.81 33.06
C ILE A 289 6.01 -3.58 31.92
N GLY A 290 6.94 -2.95 31.22
CA GLY A 290 7.78 -3.60 30.21
C GLY A 290 7.15 -3.76 28.81
N ILE A 291 5.95 -3.22 28.56
CA ILE A 291 5.33 -3.28 27.23
C ILE A 291 6.08 -2.39 26.22
N LEU A 292 6.35 -1.12 26.55
CA LEU A 292 7.07 -0.23 25.61
C LEU A 292 8.49 -0.69 25.29
N PRO A 293 9.29 -1.22 26.23
CA PRO A 293 10.56 -1.87 25.92
C PRO A 293 10.40 -3.02 24.93
N ALA A 294 9.45 -3.92 25.16
CA ALA A 294 9.21 -5.05 24.26
C ALA A 294 8.80 -4.58 22.86
N VAL A 295 7.87 -3.62 22.77
CA VAL A 295 7.42 -3.07 21.48
C VAL A 295 8.57 -2.33 20.79
N THR A 296 9.40 -1.56 21.50
CA THR A 296 10.57 -0.86 20.93
C THR A 296 11.51 -1.82 20.21
N VAL A 297 11.83 -2.95 20.86
CA VAL A 297 12.68 -3.99 20.28
C VAL A 297 11.97 -4.68 19.11
N VAL A 298 10.69 -5.03 19.26
CA VAL A 298 9.90 -5.68 18.18
C VAL A 298 9.83 -4.79 16.94
N VAL A 299 9.55 -3.49 17.08
CA VAL A 299 9.46 -2.55 15.96
C VAL A 299 10.78 -2.51 15.19
N ARG A 300 11.91 -2.33 15.88
CA ARG A 300 13.23 -2.29 15.25
C ARG A 300 13.51 -3.55 14.44
N TRP A 301 13.36 -4.72 15.05
CA TRP A 301 13.66 -6.00 14.37
C TRP A 301 12.65 -6.31 13.28
N TRP A 302 11.38 -5.97 13.48
CA TRP A 302 10.35 -6.13 12.46
C TRP A 302 10.66 -5.29 11.23
N GLU A 303 11.06 -4.03 11.41
CA GLU A 303 11.43 -3.15 10.31
C GLU A 303 12.67 -3.66 9.55
N LEU A 304 13.72 -4.03 10.28
CA LEU A 304 14.96 -4.56 9.72
C LEU A 304 14.73 -5.86 8.94
N ALA A 305 13.88 -6.75 9.46
CA ALA A 305 13.60 -8.05 8.88
C ALA A 305 12.44 -8.04 7.88
N PHE A 306 11.73 -6.91 7.70
CA PHE A 306 10.61 -6.80 6.78
C PHE A 306 10.93 -7.30 5.37
N PRO A 307 12.12 -7.05 4.77
CA PRO A 307 12.47 -7.57 3.44
C PRO A 307 12.35 -9.09 3.28
N LEU A 308 12.38 -9.87 4.37
CA LEU A 308 12.13 -11.32 4.33
C LEU A 308 10.77 -11.66 3.72
N VAL A 309 9.80 -10.74 3.79
CA VAL A 309 8.49 -10.92 3.18
C VAL A 309 8.56 -11.04 1.65
N LEU A 310 9.49 -10.33 1.00
CA LEU A 310 9.69 -10.41 -0.45
C LEU A 310 10.24 -11.79 -0.83
N ILE A 311 11.20 -12.30 -0.05
CA ILE A 311 11.74 -13.65 -0.19
C ILE A 311 10.61 -14.66 0.00
N GLY A 312 9.78 -14.49 1.02
CA GLY A 312 8.63 -15.35 1.28
C GLY A 312 7.60 -15.35 0.16
N VAL A 313 7.29 -14.18 -0.44
CA VAL A 313 6.42 -14.10 -1.61
C VAL A 313 7.01 -14.87 -2.79
N ALA A 314 8.31 -14.70 -3.06
CA ALA A 314 9.01 -15.40 -4.15
C ALA A 314 9.08 -16.92 -3.92
N VAL A 315 9.44 -17.36 -2.72
CA VAL A 315 9.53 -18.77 -2.33
C VAL A 315 8.15 -19.44 -2.38
N ASN A 316 7.12 -18.80 -1.85
CA ASN A 316 5.76 -19.34 -1.91
C ASN A 316 5.24 -19.41 -3.36
N ALA A 317 5.57 -18.44 -4.22
CA ALA A 317 5.26 -18.52 -5.64
C ALA A 317 5.97 -19.70 -6.32
N TYR A 318 7.27 -19.84 -6.07
CA TYR A 318 8.06 -20.97 -6.55
C TYR A 318 7.48 -22.32 -6.13
N GLU A 319 7.18 -22.53 -4.85
CA GLU A 319 6.67 -23.81 -4.35
C GLU A 319 5.29 -24.15 -4.92
N ARG A 320 4.39 -23.15 -5.08
CA ARG A 320 3.09 -23.37 -5.72
C ARG A 320 3.24 -23.77 -7.18
N GLU A 321 4.02 -23.02 -7.95
CA GLU A 321 4.20 -23.26 -9.38
C GLU A 321 4.96 -24.55 -9.66
N ARG A 322 5.98 -24.86 -8.85
CA ARG A 322 6.69 -26.14 -8.94
C ARG A 322 5.75 -27.32 -8.70
N LYS A 323 4.92 -27.26 -7.65
CA LYS A 323 3.95 -28.34 -7.35
C LYS A 323 2.93 -28.50 -8.47
N ALA A 324 2.57 -27.41 -9.15
CA ALA A 324 1.67 -27.42 -10.31
C ALA A 324 2.36 -27.80 -11.63
N GLY A 325 3.68 -28.02 -11.65
CA GLY A 325 4.44 -28.28 -12.89
C GLY A 325 4.57 -27.05 -13.82
N LEU A 326 4.30 -25.84 -13.34
CA LEU A 326 4.27 -24.60 -14.12
C LEU A 326 5.59 -23.80 -14.05
N TRP A 327 6.53 -24.23 -13.21
CA TRP A 327 7.83 -23.56 -13.07
C TRP A 327 8.70 -23.79 -14.32
N PRO A 328 9.41 -22.76 -14.83
CA PRO A 328 10.21 -22.91 -16.05
C PRO A 328 11.26 -24.01 -15.94
N GLN A 329 11.34 -24.84 -16.98
CA GLN A 329 12.45 -25.76 -17.19
C GLN A 329 13.58 -25.01 -17.90
N THR A 330 14.79 -25.12 -17.38
CA THR A 330 15.97 -24.44 -17.92
C THR A 330 17.14 -25.43 -17.93
N PRO A 331 18.00 -25.45 -18.98
CA PRO A 331 19.19 -26.28 -19.03
C PRO A 331 20.07 -26.15 -17.77
N ALA A 332 20.74 -27.25 -17.40
CA ALA A 332 21.54 -27.31 -16.18
C ALA A 332 22.64 -26.24 -16.14
N TRP A 333 23.34 -25.98 -17.26
CA TRP A 333 24.42 -25.00 -17.31
C TRP A 333 23.93 -23.57 -16.99
N ARG A 334 22.79 -23.14 -17.54
CA ARG A 334 22.18 -21.81 -17.23
C ARG A 334 21.79 -21.72 -15.78
N ARG A 335 21.27 -22.82 -15.22
CA ARG A 335 20.90 -22.89 -13.81
C ARG A 335 22.12 -22.78 -12.90
N MET A 336 23.19 -23.55 -13.17
CA MET A 336 24.43 -23.50 -12.40
C MET A 336 25.11 -22.13 -12.51
N LEU A 337 25.20 -21.57 -13.72
CA LEU A 337 25.74 -20.23 -13.94
C LEU A 337 24.94 -19.17 -13.17
N SER A 338 23.61 -19.28 -13.16
CA SER A 338 22.76 -18.36 -12.38
C SER A 338 22.99 -18.46 -10.87
N TYR A 339 23.31 -19.65 -10.35
CA TYR A 339 23.70 -19.81 -8.95
C TYR A 339 25.06 -19.20 -8.67
N ALA A 340 26.05 -19.43 -9.55
CA ALA A 340 27.38 -18.83 -9.43
C ALA A 340 27.31 -17.29 -9.40
N MET A 341 26.51 -16.68 -10.28
CA MET A 341 26.30 -15.23 -10.31
C MET A 341 25.67 -14.69 -9.02
N LEU A 342 24.64 -15.35 -8.50
CA LEU A 342 24.02 -14.95 -7.22
C LEU A 342 24.98 -15.11 -6.04
N THR A 343 25.75 -16.21 -6.03
CA THR A 343 26.78 -16.44 -5.00
C THR A 343 27.88 -15.39 -5.07
N ALA A 344 28.36 -15.03 -6.27
CA ALA A 344 29.36 -13.98 -6.45
C ALA A 344 28.84 -12.61 -5.96
N ALA A 345 27.59 -12.25 -6.31
CA ALA A 345 26.97 -11.03 -5.81
C ALA A 345 26.86 -11.01 -4.28
N TRP A 346 26.46 -12.15 -3.68
CA TRP A 346 26.37 -12.30 -2.23
C TRP A 346 27.73 -12.18 -1.53
N ILE A 347 28.79 -12.76 -2.10
CA ILE A 347 30.16 -12.66 -1.57
C ILE A 347 30.63 -11.19 -1.61
N CYS A 348 30.43 -10.49 -2.72
CA CYS A 348 30.76 -9.06 -2.83
C CYS A 348 30.05 -8.25 -1.74
N GLY A 349 28.74 -8.46 -1.55
CA GLY A 349 27.97 -7.81 -0.48
C GLY A 349 28.45 -8.18 0.93
N SER A 350 28.88 -9.43 1.14
CA SER A 350 29.41 -9.92 2.42
C SER A 350 30.77 -9.28 2.77
N ILE A 351 31.59 -8.95 1.76
CA ILE A 351 32.85 -8.21 1.94
C ILE A 351 32.56 -6.76 2.32
N ILE A 352 31.64 -6.11 1.60
CA ILE A 352 31.20 -4.74 1.91
C ILE A 352 30.63 -4.68 3.35
N ALA A 353 29.83 -5.66 3.75
CA ALA A 353 29.34 -5.77 5.12
C ALA A 353 30.48 -5.95 6.15
N GLY A 354 31.52 -6.71 5.79
CA GLY A 354 32.73 -6.85 6.59
C GLY A 354 33.47 -5.54 6.80
N TRP A 355 33.62 -4.72 5.76
CA TRP A 355 34.17 -3.36 5.89
C TRP A 355 33.25 -2.44 6.68
N GLY A 356 31.93 -2.54 6.49
CA GLY A 356 30.97 -1.83 7.33
C GLY A 356 31.18 -2.16 8.82
N ALA A 357 31.35 -3.44 9.14
CA ALA A 357 31.66 -3.86 10.51
C ALA A 357 33.01 -3.33 11.00
N PHE A 358 34.05 -3.37 10.16
CA PHE A 358 35.34 -2.78 10.47
C PHE A 358 35.20 -1.29 10.81
N TYR A 359 34.49 -0.50 10.02
CA TYR A 359 34.41 0.94 10.26
C TYR A 359 33.46 1.33 11.40
N TYR A 360 32.32 0.67 11.51
CA TYR A 360 31.24 1.12 12.39
C TYR A 360 31.12 0.35 13.71
N ILE A 361 31.82 -0.78 13.90
CA ILE A 361 31.88 -1.44 15.21
C ILE A 361 32.92 -0.71 16.08
N PRO A 362 32.53 -0.18 17.25
CA PRO A 362 33.46 0.48 18.16
C PRO A 362 34.52 -0.47 18.73
N ASP A 363 35.75 0.03 18.91
CA ASP A 363 36.93 -0.76 19.32
C ASP A 363 36.73 -1.47 20.66
N GLN A 364 36.00 -0.84 21.58
CA GLN A 364 35.64 -1.41 22.88
C GLN A 364 34.89 -2.75 22.79
N HIS A 365 34.21 -3.03 21.68
CA HIS A 365 33.47 -4.29 21.48
C HIS A 365 34.30 -5.41 20.88
N VAL A 366 35.54 -5.13 20.47
CA VAL A 366 36.41 -6.08 19.75
C VAL A 366 37.82 -6.17 20.35
N THR A 367 37.97 -5.81 21.62
CA THR A 367 39.25 -5.81 22.36
C THR A 367 39.96 -7.16 22.40
N PHE A 368 39.24 -8.26 22.18
CA PHE A 368 39.77 -9.63 22.16
C PHE A 368 40.43 -10.04 20.84
N MET A 369 40.40 -9.20 19.79
CA MET A 369 41.02 -9.51 18.50
C MET A 369 41.42 -8.25 17.73
N PRO A 370 42.40 -8.34 16.80
CA PRO A 370 42.69 -7.23 15.90
C PRO A 370 41.47 -6.88 15.04
N LYS A 371 41.12 -5.59 14.96
CA LYS A 371 39.97 -5.08 14.21
C LYS A 371 39.96 -5.51 12.74
N ALA A 372 41.14 -5.62 12.12
CA ALA A 372 41.29 -6.14 10.75
C ALA A 372 40.71 -7.56 10.55
N ARG A 373 40.61 -8.38 11.62
CA ARG A 373 39.96 -9.71 11.56
C ARG A 373 38.44 -9.64 11.46
N LEU A 374 37.80 -8.48 11.71
CA LEU A 374 36.36 -8.32 11.55
C LEU A 374 35.90 -8.55 10.12
N VAL A 375 36.66 -8.07 9.13
CA VAL A 375 36.29 -8.20 7.72
C VAL A 375 36.12 -9.68 7.34
N PRO A 376 37.13 -10.55 7.44
CA PRO A 376 36.96 -11.96 7.09
C PRO A 376 35.96 -12.69 8.00
N LEU A 377 35.86 -12.33 9.29
CA LEU A 377 34.91 -12.96 10.22
C LEU A 377 33.45 -12.67 9.83
N VAL A 378 33.12 -11.40 9.57
CA VAL A 378 31.78 -10.97 9.17
C VAL A 378 31.44 -11.48 7.77
N THR A 379 32.40 -11.44 6.83
CA THR A 379 32.20 -12.03 5.51
C THR A 379 31.92 -13.52 5.59
N ALA A 380 32.70 -14.29 6.37
CA ALA A 380 32.46 -15.71 6.59
C ALA A 380 31.11 -15.96 7.30
N GLY A 381 30.75 -15.12 8.25
CA GLY A 381 29.45 -15.16 8.93
C GLY A 381 28.28 -14.96 7.98
N CYS A 382 28.32 -13.95 7.11
CA CYS A 382 27.29 -13.70 6.09
C CYS A 382 27.15 -14.87 5.10
N VAL A 383 28.26 -15.48 4.68
CA VAL A 383 28.25 -16.67 3.83
C VAL A 383 27.66 -17.87 4.58
N LEU A 384 28.06 -18.09 5.82
CA LEU A 384 27.56 -19.18 6.66
C LEU A 384 26.04 -19.05 6.89
N VAL A 385 25.53 -17.84 7.16
CA VAL A 385 24.09 -17.59 7.30
C VAL A 385 23.33 -17.99 6.04
N ALA A 386 23.83 -17.67 4.85
CA ALA A 386 23.19 -18.08 3.60
C ALA A 386 23.19 -19.61 3.43
N VAL A 387 24.31 -20.29 3.75
CA VAL A 387 24.42 -21.75 3.70
C VAL A 387 23.45 -22.42 4.70
N LEU A 388 23.40 -21.91 5.93
CA LEU A 388 22.49 -22.38 6.97
C LEU A 388 21.03 -22.17 6.57
N ALA A 389 20.68 -21.02 5.99
CA ALA A 389 19.33 -20.74 5.52
C ALA A 389 18.89 -21.71 4.40
N LEU A 390 19.77 -21.99 3.43
CA LEU A 390 19.51 -22.98 2.38
C LEU A 390 19.40 -24.39 2.95
N THR A 391 20.29 -24.76 3.87
CA THR A 391 20.28 -26.07 4.53
C THR A 391 18.99 -26.27 5.33
N LEU A 392 18.57 -25.25 6.08
CA LEU A 392 17.31 -25.23 6.81
C LEU A 392 16.12 -25.37 5.85
N TYR A 393 16.13 -24.61 4.75
CA TYR A 393 15.07 -24.66 3.73
C TYR A 393 14.91 -26.07 3.16
N PHE A 394 15.99 -26.66 2.62
CA PHE A 394 15.94 -27.99 2.02
C PHE A 394 15.70 -29.09 3.06
N GLY A 395 16.28 -28.95 4.26
CA GLY A 395 16.09 -29.87 5.37
C GLY A 395 14.64 -29.93 5.84
N LEU A 396 14.03 -28.79 6.16
CA LEU A 396 12.62 -28.72 6.56
C LEU A 396 11.71 -29.22 5.46
N ARG A 397 11.98 -28.83 4.21
CA ARG A 397 11.19 -29.23 3.06
C ARG A 397 11.14 -30.74 2.85
N ARG A 398 12.26 -31.43 3.09
CA ARG A 398 12.38 -32.89 2.93
C ARG A 398 11.92 -33.66 4.16
N ARG A 399 12.25 -33.19 5.37
CA ARG A 399 12.13 -33.97 6.61
C ARG A 399 11.01 -33.51 7.55
N ALA A 400 10.54 -32.27 7.45
CA ALA A 400 9.59 -31.69 8.41
C ALA A 400 8.56 -30.77 7.71
N PRO A 401 7.56 -31.33 6.99
CA PRO A 401 6.63 -30.54 6.19
C PRO A 401 5.80 -29.54 7.02
N ARG A 402 5.51 -29.85 8.28
CA ARG A 402 4.86 -28.91 9.22
C ARG A 402 5.76 -27.69 9.50
N GLY A 403 7.04 -27.91 9.82
CA GLY A 403 8.01 -26.84 10.03
C GLY A 403 8.25 -26.01 8.77
N PHE A 404 8.30 -26.66 7.60
CA PHE A 404 8.37 -25.98 6.31
C PHE A 404 7.17 -25.07 6.05
N HIS A 405 5.96 -25.53 6.41
CA HIS A 405 4.74 -24.73 6.30
C HIS A 405 4.79 -23.51 7.23
N VAL A 406 5.22 -23.67 8.48
CA VAL A 406 5.40 -22.55 9.42
C VAL A 406 6.42 -21.53 8.91
N LEU A 407 7.58 -21.98 8.44
CA LEU A 407 8.61 -21.10 7.87
C LEU A 407 8.05 -20.28 6.69
N THR A 408 7.41 -20.94 5.74
CA THR A 408 6.97 -20.29 4.50
C THR A 408 5.70 -19.45 4.65
N HIS A 409 4.78 -19.81 5.54
CA HIS A 409 3.47 -19.16 5.67
C HIS A 409 3.34 -18.21 6.87
N TRP A 410 4.22 -18.35 7.88
CA TRP A 410 4.25 -17.47 9.04
C TRP A 410 5.53 -16.65 9.08
N VAL A 411 6.70 -17.27 9.23
CA VAL A 411 7.97 -16.54 9.42
C VAL A 411 8.29 -15.66 8.21
N MET A 412 8.23 -16.22 7.01
CA MET A 412 8.42 -15.48 5.75
C MET A 412 7.06 -15.10 5.12
N GLY A 413 5.95 -15.45 5.77
CA GLY A 413 4.62 -15.28 5.20
C GLY A 413 4.14 -13.84 5.30
N ARG A 414 3.69 -13.27 4.18
CA ARG A 414 3.17 -11.89 4.13
C ARG A 414 2.11 -11.54 5.16
N ARG A 415 1.31 -12.52 5.61
CA ARG A 415 0.23 -12.26 6.57
C ARG A 415 0.78 -11.78 7.90
N PHE A 416 1.83 -12.42 8.42
CA PHE A 416 2.44 -12.02 9.68
C PHE A 416 2.97 -10.59 9.59
N TRP A 417 3.83 -10.32 8.59
CA TRP A 417 4.46 -9.02 8.41
C TRP A 417 3.44 -7.90 8.20
N LEU A 418 2.46 -8.09 7.31
CA LEU A 418 1.47 -7.07 7.01
C LEU A 418 0.48 -6.84 8.16
N VAL A 419 0.08 -7.89 8.89
CA VAL A 419 -0.83 -7.72 10.04
C VAL A 419 -0.13 -7.00 11.19
N LEU A 420 1.09 -7.42 11.54
CA LEU A 420 1.86 -6.77 12.59
C LEU A 420 2.18 -5.32 12.21
N GLY A 421 2.58 -5.08 10.96
CA GLY A 421 2.77 -3.74 10.42
C GLY A 421 1.50 -2.90 10.48
N PHE A 422 0.36 -3.41 10.03
CA PHE A 422 -0.92 -2.71 10.08
C PHE A 422 -1.33 -2.37 11.52
N MET A 423 -1.17 -3.30 12.47
CA MET A 423 -1.43 -3.04 13.89
C MET A 423 -0.50 -1.96 14.47
N MET A 424 0.78 -1.98 14.10
CA MET A 424 1.73 -0.96 14.51
C MET A 424 1.31 0.43 13.99
N HIS A 425 0.89 0.54 12.74
CA HIS A 425 0.48 1.83 12.16
C HIS A 425 -0.87 2.31 12.72
N ILE A 426 -1.80 1.42 13.07
CA ILE A 426 -2.98 1.81 13.87
C ILE A 426 -2.55 2.35 15.23
N GLY A 427 -1.60 1.69 15.90
CA GLY A 427 -1.05 2.15 17.16
C GLY A 427 -0.42 3.54 17.06
N ILE A 428 0.31 3.81 15.97
CA ILE A 428 0.88 5.12 15.66
C ILE A 428 -0.23 6.13 15.40
N ASP A 429 -1.23 5.84 14.57
CA ASP A 429 -2.32 6.78 14.28
C ASP A 429 -3.11 7.13 15.55
N VAL A 430 -3.45 6.15 16.38
CA VAL A 430 -4.17 6.41 17.64
C VAL A 430 -3.28 7.09 18.68
N GLY A 431 -2.01 6.72 18.75
CA GLY A 431 -1.08 7.12 19.82
C GLY A 431 -0.26 8.37 19.54
N MET A 432 -0.02 8.70 18.27
CA MET A 432 0.94 9.72 17.86
C MET A 432 0.36 10.70 16.84
N ASN A 433 0.80 11.95 16.93
CA ASN A 433 0.54 12.99 15.96
C ASN A 433 1.69 13.06 14.94
N VAL A 434 1.68 12.19 13.94
CA VAL A 434 2.72 12.12 12.88
C VAL A 434 2.16 12.42 11.49
N GLY A 435 1.11 13.25 11.43
CA GLY A 435 0.41 13.58 10.20
C GLY A 435 -0.13 12.34 9.49
N THR A 436 -0.06 12.34 8.17
CA THR A 436 -0.65 11.29 7.32
C THR A 436 0.24 10.06 7.14
N PHE A 437 1.41 10.02 7.80
CA PHE A 437 2.37 8.93 7.66
C PHE A 437 1.74 7.56 7.90
N ALA A 438 1.05 7.37 9.03
CA ALA A 438 0.44 6.09 9.37
C ALA A 438 -0.60 5.63 8.34
N GLU A 439 -1.45 6.56 7.89
CA GLU A 439 -2.51 6.32 6.92
C GLU A 439 -1.96 5.93 5.54
N VAL A 440 -0.94 6.64 5.06
CA VAL A 440 -0.30 6.38 3.76
C VAL A 440 0.41 5.01 3.78
N MET A 441 1.11 4.69 4.86
CA MET A 441 1.76 3.38 5.01
C MET A 441 0.75 2.24 5.07
N MET A 442 -0.38 2.42 5.77
CA MET A 442 -1.48 1.45 5.77
C MET A 442 -2.08 1.26 4.37
N ALA A 443 -2.28 2.33 3.62
CA ALA A 443 -2.77 2.28 2.25
C ALA A 443 -1.77 1.55 1.31
N ALA A 444 -0.47 1.69 1.52
CA ALA A 444 0.57 1.01 0.75
C ALA A 444 0.53 -0.52 0.89
N TYR A 445 0.01 -1.06 1.99
CA TYR A 445 -0.17 -2.50 2.14
C TYR A 445 -1.15 -3.11 1.15
N LEU A 446 -2.03 -2.33 0.51
CA LEU A 446 -2.95 -2.80 -0.52
C LEU A 446 -2.25 -3.23 -1.83
N ALA A 447 -0.94 -2.99 -1.97
CA ALA A 447 -0.13 -3.55 -3.06
C ALA A 447 0.13 -5.06 -2.91
N TRP A 448 -0.11 -5.64 -1.73
CA TRP A 448 0.30 -7.02 -1.41
C TRP A 448 -0.77 -8.11 -1.61
N PRO A 449 -2.08 -7.87 -1.43
CA PRO A 449 -3.11 -8.88 -1.65
C PRO A 449 -3.18 -9.33 -3.12
N THR A 450 -3.64 -10.56 -3.33
CA THR A 450 -4.03 -11.07 -4.65
C THR A 450 -5.49 -10.72 -4.96
N GLY A 451 -5.86 -10.73 -6.25
CA GLY A 451 -7.25 -10.53 -6.65
C GLY A 451 -8.24 -11.50 -6.00
N GLU A 452 -7.85 -12.77 -5.83
CA GLU A 452 -8.65 -13.79 -5.15
C GLU A 452 -8.83 -13.50 -3.64
N GLU A 453 -7.81 -12.91 -2.99
CA GLU A 453 -7.95 -12.48 -1.60
C GLU A 453 -8.87 -11.27 -1.48
N VAL A 454 -8.79 -10.32 -2.42
CA VAL A 454 -9.72 -9.18 -2.47
C VAL A 454 -11.16 -9.66 -2.71
N ASP A 455 -11.35 -10.63 -3.60
CA ASP A 455 -12.63 -11.28 -3.86
C ASP A 455 -13.22 -11.92 -2.59
N ARG A 456 -12.40 -12.74 -1.92
CA ARG A 456 -12.78 -13.39 -0.67
C ARG A 456 -13.05 -12.37 0.43
N ALA A 457 -12.31 -11.27 0.47
CA ALA A 457 -12.55 -10.19 1.42
C ALA A 457 -13.92 -9.55 1.20
N TRP A 458 -14.33 -9.28 -0.06
CA TRP A 458 -15.68 -8.78 -0.34
C TRP A 458 -16.76 -9.75 0.08
N ARG A 459 -16.64 -11.03 -0.28
CA ARG A 459 -17.58 -12.07 0.15
C ARG A 459 -17.66 -12.19 1.67
N TYR A 460 -16.52 -12.10 2.35
CA TYR A 460 -16.46 -12.11 3.81
C TYR A 460 -17.14 -10.87 4.42
N LEU A 461 -16.85 -9.67 3.92
CA LEU A 461 -17.44 -8.42 4.43
C LEU A 461 -18.95 -8.35 4.22
N LEU A 462 -19.45 -8.93 3.11
CA LEU A 462 -20.87 -8.94 2.76
C LEU A 462 -21.64 -10.18 3.28
N SER A 463 -20.93 -11.12 3.91
CA SER A 463 -21.52 -12.28 4.58
C SER A 463 -22.11 -11.91 5.95
N ARG A 464 -22.97 -12.75 6.49
CA ARG A 464 -23.53 -12.61 7.85
C ARG A 464 -22.86 -13.58 8.82
N PRO A 465 -22.72 -13.23 10.12
CA PRO A 465 -22.34 -14.22 11.12
C PRO A 465 -23.40 -15.31 11.22
N ALA A 466 -22.99 -16.57 11.23
CA ALA A 466 -23.89 -17.71 11.41
C ALA A 466 -24.49 -17.71 12.82
N ALA A 467 -25.75 -18.13 12.99
CA ALA A 467 -26.34 -18.34 14.30
C ALA A 467 -25.67 -19.55 15.01
N PRO A 468 -25.69 -19.65 16.36
CA PRO A 468 -25.22 -20.85 17.05
C PRO A 468 -25.96 -22.10 16.55
N GLY A 469 -25.23 -23.12 16.11
CA GLY A 469 -25.79 -24.34 15.50
C GLY A 469 -25.93 -24.28 13.97
N GLU A 470 -25.78 -23.10 13.37
CA GLU A 470 -25.87 -22.90 11.93
C GLU A 470 -24.47 -22.90 11.30
N GLY A 471 -24.31 -23.45 10.09
CA GLY A 471 -23.07 -23.32 9.31
C GLY A 471 -21.81 -23.82 10.02
N GLY A 472 -21.94 -24.83 10.89
CA GLY A 472 -20.83 -25.37 11.69
C GLY A 472 -20.43 -24.52 12.90
N ARG A 473 -21.15 -23.44 13.22
CA ARG A 473 -20.89 -22.64 14.42
C ARG A 473 -21.27 -23.43 15.68
N PRO A 474 -20.34 -23.65 16.63
CA PRO A 474 -20.62 -24.48 17.80
C PRO A 474 -21.64 -23.83 18.75
N ILE A 475 -22.51 -24.65 19.33
CA ILE A 475 -23.42 -24.23 20.40
C ILE A 475 -22.67 -24.33 21.74
N ARG A 476 -22.20 -23.19 22.26
CA ARG A 476 -21.46 -23.17 23.53
C ARG A 476 -22.43 -23.09 24.72
N LYS A 477 -22.57 -24.21 25.44
CA LYS A 477 -23.45 -24.33 26.62
C LYS A 477 -22.96 -23.50 27.82
N ARG A 478 -21.64 -23.38 28.02
CA ARG A 478 -21.06 -22.62 29.15
C ARG A 478 -21.10 -21.11 28.88
N LYS A 479 -21.81 -20.35 29.74
CA LYS A 479 -21.97 -18.88 29.64
C LYS A 479 -20.66 -18.09 29.46
N PRO A 480 -19.60 -18.26 30.28
CA PRO A 480 -18.39 -17.45 30.15
C PRO A 480 -17.67 -17.71 28.83
N LEU A 481 -17.57 -18.98 28.44
CA LEU A 481 -16.95 -19.38 27.18
C LEU A 481 -17.73 -18.85 25.96
N ARG A 482 -19.06 -18.81 26.05
CA ARG A 482 -19.94 -18.24 25.02
C ARG A 482 -19.69 -16.74 24.84
N TRP A 483 -19.56 -15.98 25.93
CA TRP A 483 -19.34 -14.53 25.86
C TRP A 483 -17.92 -14.21 25.35
N LEU A 484 -16.91 -14.87 25.92
CA LEU A 484 -15.50 -14.64 25.58
C LEU A 484 -15.18 -14.99 24.12
N LEU A 485 -15.75 -16.08 23.60
CA LEU A 485 -15.49 -16.52 22.22
C LEU A 485 -16.55 -16.04 21.21
N ALA A 486 -17.62 -15.36 21.64
CA ALA A 486 -18.64 -14.85 20.72
C ALA A 486 -18.07 -13.93 19.63
N PRO A 487 -17.14 -12.98 19.91
CA PRO A 487 -16.54 -12.15 18.87
C PRO A 487 -15.76 -12.98 17.85
N ILE A 488 -14.97 -13.94 18.34
CA ILE A 488 -14.16 -14.83 17.49
C ILE A 488 -15.06 -15.74 16.64
N ASP A 489 -16.06 -16.36 17.25
CA ASP A 489 -17.02 -17.24 16.57
C ASP A 489 -17.83 -16.44 15.51
N ARG A 490 -18.19 -15.17 15.76
CA ARG A 490 -18.85 -14.29 14.78
C ARG A 490 -17.96 -13.90 13.60
N LEU A 491 -16.65 -13.80 13.80
CA LEU A 491 -15.70 -13.53 12.72
C LEU A 491 -15.40 -14.82 11.93
N ARG A 492 -15.24 -15.96 12.61
CA ARG A 492 -14.84 -17.23 11.98
C ARG A 492 -15.96 -17.90 11.19
N TYR A 493 -17.16 -17.98 11.76
CA TYR A 493 -18.29 -18.71 11.17
C TYR A 493 -19.24 -17.72 10.51
N ARG A 494 -19.09 -17.57 9.19
CA ARG A 494 -19.91 -16.67 8.38
C ARG A 494 -20.52 -17.41 7.21
N LEU A 495 -21.76 -17.06 6.90
CA LEU A 495 -22.53 -17.60 5.78
C LEU A 495 -22.90 -16.47 4.82
N PRO A 496 -23.10 -16.77 3.53
CA PRO A 496 -23.71 -15.81 2.63
C PRO A 496 -24.97 -15.19 3.25
N GLY A 497 -25.14 -13.88 3.06
CA GLY A 497 -26.42 -13.26 3.37
C GLY A 497 -27.51 -13.76 2.42
N ARG A 498 -28.79 -13.44 2.70
CA ARG A 498 -29.94 -13.80 1.86
C ARG A 498 -29.69 -13.52 0.36
N SER A 499 -30.10 -14.43 -0.51
CA SER A 499 -30.10 -14.22 -1.96
C SER A 499 -31.20 -13.22 -2.36
N TYR A 500 -30.95 -12.48 -3.44
CA TYR A 500 -31.87 -11.54 -4.07
C TYR A 500 -32.07 -11.98 -5.52
N THR A 501 -33.31 -12.29 -5.88
CA THR A 501 -33.66 -12.71 -7.23
C THR A 501 -34.09 -11.50 -8.06
N VAL A 502 -33.36 -11.23 -9.12
CA VAL A 502 -33.70 -10.22 -10.13
C VAL A 502 -34.57 -10.90 -11.19
N HIS A 503 -35.84 -10.51 -11.24
CA HIS A 503 -36.78 -10.95 -12.27
C HIS A 503 -36.66 -10.01 -13.46
N HIS A 504 -36.47 -10.55 -14.66
CA HIS A 504 -36.36 -9.77 -15.88
C HIS A 504 -37.18 -10.38 -16.99
N HIS A 505 -37.67 -9.56 -17.92
CA HIS A 505 -38.32 -10.05 -19.13
C HIS A 505 -37.31 -10.86 -19.97
N PRO A 506 -37.72 -11.93 -20.69
CA PRO A 506 -36.81 -12.80 -21.45
C PRO A 506 -36.27 -12.19 -22.75
N ASP A 507 -36.60 -10.94 -23.09
CA ASP A 507 -36.03 -10.29 -24.26
C ASP A 507 -34.56 -9.93 -24.05
N ASP A 508 -33.80 -9.91 -25.15
CA ASP A 508 -32.38 -9.61 -25.18
C ASP A 508 -32.00 -8.32 -24.46
N ASP A 509 -32.79 -7.27 -24.61
CA ASP A 509 -32.46 -5.97 -24.05
C ASP A 509 -32.64 -5.97 -22.52
N SER A 510 -33.72 -6.56 -22.02
CA SER A 510 -33.95 -6.76 -20.57
C SER A 510 -32.88 -7.66 -19.94
N ILE A 511 -32.47 -8.74 -20.62
CA ILE A 511 -31.37 -9.61 -20.17
C ILE A 511 -30.08 -8.80 -20.00
N ARG A 512 -29.71 -8.00 -21.01
CA ARG A 512 -28.49 -7.18 -20.98
C ARG A 512 -28.55 -6.13 -19.86
N HIS A 513 -29.69 -5.50 -19.61
CA HIS A 513 -29.84 -4.54 -18.53
C HIS A 513 -29.78 -5.21 -17.15
N ALA A 514 -30.42 -6.36 -16.95
CA ALA A 514 -30.31 -7.12 -15.71
C ALA A 514 -28.86 -7.55 -15.45
N ALA A 515 -28.14 -7.97 -16.50
CA ALA A 515 -26.73 -8.35 -16.40
C ALA A 515 -25.81 -7.22 -15.92
N LEU A 516 -26.17 -5.94 -16.12
CA LEU A 516 -25.39 -4.81 -15.58
C LEU A 516 -25.27 -4.85 -14.05
N LEU A 517 -26.27 -5.41 -13.35
CA LEU A 517 -26.24 -5.54 -11.89
C LEU A 517 -25.12 -6.46 -11.40
N ARG A 518 -24.68 -7.43 -12.24
CA ARG A 518 -23.54 -8.32 -11.92
C ARG A 518 -22.24 -7.56 -11.71
N ALA A 519 -22.08 -6.41 -12.35
CA ALA A 519 -20.89 -5.56 -12.18
C ALA A 519 -20.79 -4.95 -10.77
N TRP A 520 -21.90 -4.90 -10.03
CA TRP A 520 -21.99 -4.30 -8.70
C TRP A 520 -22.05 -5.34 -7.57
N ASP A 521 -22.37 -6.59 -7.88
CA ASP A 521 -22.55 -7.66 -6.91
C ASP A 521 -21.23 -8.34 -6.53
N LEU A 522 -20.47 -7.69 -5.65
CA LEU A 522 -19.21 -8.25 -5.13
C LEU A 522 -19.44 -9.37 -4.10
N GLY A 523 -20.68 -9.56 -3.64
CA GLY A 523 -21.05 -10.55 -2.64
C GLY A 523 -21.58 -11.85 -3.23
N TYR A 524 -21.82 -11.91 -4.54
CA TYR A 524 -22.50 -13.02 -5.22
C TYR A 524 -23.87 -13.34 -4.60
N ARG A 525 -24.66 -12.29 -4.36
CA ARG A 525 -25.99 -12.39 -3.75
C ARG A 525 -27.13 -12.21 -4.74
N LEU A 526 -26.85 -11.94 -6.01
CA LEU A 526 -27.85 -11.79 -7.06
C LEU A 526 -28.05 -13.07 -7.87
N GLU A 527 -29.29 -13.52 -7.92
CA GLU A 527 -29.78 -14.55 -8.82
C GLU A 527 -30.66 -13.92 -9.90
N TYR A 528 -30.79 -14.57 -11.05
CA TYR A 528 -31.49 -14.02 -12.20
C TYR A 528 -32.50 -15.02 -12.73
N VAL A 529 -33.75 -14.59 -12.88
CA VAL A 529 -34.85 -15.41 -13.37
C VAL A 529 -35.58 -14.66 -14.47
N ALA A 530 -35.80 -15.35 -15.60
CA ALA A 530 -36.62 -14.84 -16.68
C ALA A 530 -38.11 -15.00 -16.32
N ASP A 531 -38.86 -13.90 -16.36
CA ASP A 531 -40.29 -13.85 -16.03
C ASP A 531 -41.03 -13.01 -17.09
N ARG A 532 -41.90 -13.66 -17.86
CA ARG A 532 -42.70 -13.00 -18.92
C ARG A 532 -43.74 -12.02 -18.37
N SER A 533 -44.10 -12.13 -17.08
CA SER A 533 -45.02 -11.19 -16.43
C SER A 533 -44.38 -9.83 -16.13
N VAL A 534 -43.04 -9.75 -16.14
CA VAL A 534 -42.30 -8.50 -15.90
C VAL A 534 -42.25 -7.70 -17.19
N ALA A 535 -42.67 -6.43 -17.15
CA ALA A 535 -42.57 -5.55 -18.31
C ALA A 535 -41.10 -5.36 -18.76
N PRO A 536 -40.83 -5.22 -20.07
CA PRO A 536 -39.47 -5.00 -20.58
C PRO A 536 -38.75 -3.85 -19.87
N ARG A 537 -37.45 -4.02 -19.59
CA ARG A 537 -36.56 -3.08 -18.86
C ARG A 537 -36.95 -2.75 -17.41
N ARG A 538 -38.05 -3.30 -16.88
CA ARG A 538 -38.48 -3.01 -15.51
C ARG A 538 -37.66 -3.79 -14.50
N LEU A 539 -37.13 -3.10 -13.48
CA LEU A 539 -36.43 -3.75 -12.38
C LEU A 539 -37.43 -4.32 -11.37
N VAL A 540 -37.42 -5.64 -11.22
CA VAL A 540 -38.21 -6.35 -10.21
C VAL A 540 -37.27 -7.25 -9.40
N VAL A 541 -37.31 -7.11 -8.07
CA VAL A 541 -36.44 -7.85 -7.16
C VAL A 541 -37.26 -8.52 -6.07
N SER A 542 -37.02 -9.80 -5.80
CA SER A 542 -37.55 -10.51 -4.64
C SER A 542 -36.42 -10.95 -3.72
N ILE A 543 -36.72 -11.09 -2.44
CA ILE A 543 -35.76 -11.47 -1.41
C ILE A 543 -36.07 -12.91 -0.97
N GLU A 544 -35.03 -13.71 -0.77
CA GLU A 544 -35.16 -15.06 -0.23
C GLU A 544 -35.99 -15.06 1.07
N GLY A 545 -37.05 -15.87 1.09
CA GLY A 545 -37.98 -16.00 2.22
C GLY A 545 -39.11 -14.96 2.27
N GLU A 546 -39.15 -13.99 1.34
CA GLU A 546 -40.21 -12.98 1.26
C GLU A 546 -41.12 -13.24 0.06
N LYS A 547 -42.44 -13.10 0.25
CA LYS A 547 -43.44 -13.25 -0.84
C LYS A 547 -43.59 -11.97 -1.67
N VAL A 548 -43.04 -10.86 -1.21
CA VAL A 548 -43.22 -9.53 -1.81
C VAL A 548 -42.20 -9.32 -2.93
N ARG A 549 -42.66 -8.79 -4.07
CA ARG A 549 -41.80 -8.30 -5.15
C ARG A 549 -41.67 -6.79 -5.04
N HIS A 550 -40.44 -6.30 -5.05
CA HIS A 550 -40.13 -4.87 -5.03
C HIS A 550 -39.88 -4.37 -6.45
N THR A 551 -40.39 -3.19 -6.76
CA THR A 551 -40.19 -2.54 -8.07
C THR A 551 -39.69 -1.11 -7.91
N GLY A 552 -39.01 -0.59 -8.94
CA GLY A 552 -38.59 0.81 -8.98
C GLY A 552 -37.76 1.25 -7.78
N ALA A 553 -38.14 2.38 -7.17
CA ALA A 553 -37.43 2.93 -6.02
C ALA A 553 -37.33 1.95 -4.83
N GLN A 554 -38.33 1.08 -4.64
CA GLN A 554 -38.28 0.05 -3.58
C GLN A 554 -37.24 -1.02 -3.90
N ALA A 555 -37.16 -1.48 -5.15
CA ALA A 555 -36.11 -2.40 -5.59
C ALA A 555 -34.72 -1.78 -5.43
N GLY A 556 -34.57 -0.50 -5.80
CA GLY A 556 -33.34 0.26 -5.57
C GLY A 556 -32.94 0.31 -4.10
N ARG A 557 -33.87 0.64 -3.20
CA ARG A 557 -33.68 0.64 -1.74
C ARG A 557 -33.22 -0.71 -1.20
N GLU A 558 -33.73 -1.81 -1.76
CA GLU A 558 -33.35 -3.16 -1.37
C GLU A 558 -31.94 -3.52 -1.86
N LEU A 559 -31.59 -3.17 -3.09
CA LEU A 559 -30.25 -3.38 -3.63
C LEU A 559 -29.16 -2.59 -2.88
N LEU A 560 -29.49 -1.42 -2.30
CA LEU A 560 -28.57 -0.68 -1.42
C LEU A 560 -28.02 -1.54 -0.27
N LYS A 561 -28.76 -2.56 0.19
CA LYS A 561 -28.35 -3.45 1.29
C LYS A 561 -27.19 -4.36 0.92
N ILE A 562 -27.09 -4.75 -0.35
CA ILE A 562 -26.17 -5.80 -0.80
C ILE A 562 -25.07 -5.29 -1.72
N LEU A 563 -25.30 -4.19 -2.45
CA LEU A 563 -24.31 -3.65 -3.38
C LEU A 563 -23.36 -2.69 -2.64
N PRO A 564 -22.07 -3.05 -2.46
CA PRO A 564 -21.13 -2.22 -1.72
C PRO A 564 -20.81 -0.90 -2.42
N GLY A 565 -20.88 -0.83 -3.75
CA GLY A 565 -20.62 0.42 -4.50
C GLY A 565 -21.61 1.56 -4.21
N LEU A 566 -22.73 1.26 -3.57
CA LEU A 566 -23.77 2.23 -3.19
C LEU A 566 -23.82 2.47 -1.66
N TRP A 567 -22.75 2.14 -0.94
CA TRP A 567 -22.73 2.20 0.53
C TRP A 567 -23.04 3.59 1.09
N TRP A 568 -22.62 4.66 0.41
CA TRP A 568 -22.82 6.05 0.80
C TRP A 568 -24.29 6.50 0.75
N LEU A 569 -25.16 5.76 0.05
CA LEU A 569 -26.62 5.98 0.05
C LEU A 569 -27.34 5.24 1.20
N ARG A 570 -26.68 4.28 1.87
CA ARG A 570 -27.31 3.47 2.93
C ARG A 570 -27.82 4.29 4.12
N PRO A 571 -27.12 5.34 4.60
CA PRO A 571 -27.61 6.15 5.71
C PRO A 571 -28.94 6.86 5.42
N LEU A 572 -29.25 7.12 4.14
CA LEU A 572 -30.49 7.77 3.72
C LEU A 572 -31.69 6.81 3.67
N ARG A 573 -31.43 5.49 3.57
CA ARG A 573 -32.45 4.43 3.45
C ARG A 573 -33.55 4.48 4.53
N PRO A 574 -33.25 4.57 5.85
CA PRO A 574 -34.27 4.53 6.90
C PRO A 574 -35.17 5.77 6.91
N ILE A 575 -34.77 6.88 6.29
CA ILE A 575 -35.56 8.11 6.25
C ILE A 575 -36.60 7.98 5.12
N PRO A 576 -37.92 8.18 5.33
CA PRO A 576 -38.95 7.85 4.35
C PRO A 576 -38.76 8.52 2.98
N VAL A 577 -38.69 9.86 2.95
CA VAL A 577 -38.55 10.65 1.71
C VAL A 577 -37.15 10.46 1.10
N LEU A 578 -36.10 10.64 1.90
CA LEU A 578 -34.72 10.55 1.43
C LEU A 578 -34.37 9.14 0.96
N GLY A 579 -34.91 8.10 1.58
CA GLY A 579 -34.64 6.74 1.14
C GLY A 579 -35.39 6.40 -0.14
N THR A 580 -36.57 6.98 -0.42
CA THR A 580 -37.22 6.83 -1.73
C THR A 580 -36.37 7.49 -2.80
N ALA A 581 -35.88 8.71 -2.55
CA ALA A 581 -34.94 9.39 -3.43
C ALA A 581 -33.64 8.59 -3.64
N ALA A 582 -33.06 8.02 -2.57
CA ALA A 582 -31.89 7.17 -2.64
C ALA A 582 -32.14 5.89 -3.45
N GLY A 583 -33.33 5.29 -3.33
CA GLY A 583 -33.75 4.15 -4.13
C GLY A 583 -33.86 4.50 -5.61
N THR A 584 -34.49 5.63 -5.95
CA THR A 584 -34.58 6.12 -7.33
C THR A 584 -33.19 6.41 -7.91
N LEU A 585 -32.33 7.09 -7.14
CA LEU A 585 -30.96 7.37 -7.54
C LEU A 585 -30.15 6.08 -7.75
N ALA A 586 -30.33 5.07 -6.88
CA ALA A 586 -29.71 3.76 -7.04
C ALA A 586 -30.12 3.10 -8.37
N VAL A 587 -31.43 3.09 -8.69
CA VAL A 587 -31.94 2.57 -9.97
C VAL A 587 -31.31 3.31 -11.16
N MET A 588 -31.20 4.64 -11.09
CA MET A 588 -30.56 5.46 -12.14
C MET A 588 -29.07 5.13 -12.31
N LEU A 589 -28.31 5.04 -11.20
CA LEU A 589 -26.89 4.69 -11.21
C LEU A 589 -26.65 3.28 -11.75
N LEU A 590 -27.53 2.34 -11.41
CA LEU A 590 -27.54 0.96 -11.90
C LEU A 590 -28.06 0.82 -13.33
N ARG A 591 -28.48 1.94 -13.96
CA ARG A 591 -29.02 2.02 -15.33
C ARG A 591 -30.22 1.11 -15.55
N GLN A 592 -31.08 1.00 -14.55
CA GLN A 592 -32.35 0.31 -14.63
C GLN A 592 -33.48 1.32 -14.88
N ARG A 593 -34.62 0.88 -15.44
CA ARG A 593 -35.82 1.73 -15.46
C ARG A 593 -36.60 1.57 -14.15
N PRO A 594 -37.09 2.67 -13.56
CA PRO A 594 -37.90 2.64 -12.34
C PRO A 594 -39.24 1.92 -12.54
#